data_AF-A0A6L6CVB8-F1
#
_entry.id   AF-A0A6L6CVB8-F1
#
_cell.length_a   1.000
_cell.length_b   1.000
_cell.length_c   1.000
_cell.angle_alpha   90.00
_cell.angle_beta   90.00
_cell.angle_gamma   90.00
#
_symmetry.space_group_name_H-M   'P 1'
#
loop_
_entity.id
_entity.type
_entity.pdbx_description
1 polymer ?
#
loop_
_entity_poly.entity_id
_entity_poly.type
_entity_poly.pdbx_seq_one_letter_code
_entity_poly.pdbx_strand_id
1 'polypeptide(L)' 'MTDENLDQNAGGLEQEKARRLSAIDALRSSGTNPYPYRFDRSHTLGEIRSAHGTIEPGTETEVNVAVAGRIMLKR' A
#
# COMPACT_ATOMS: atom_id res chain seq x y z
N MET A 1 26.46 -4.61 -29.19
CA MET A 1 27.19 -4.63 -27.90
C MET A 1 26.24 -4.04 -26.85
N THR A 2 25.25 -4.82 -26.43
CA THR A 2 24.20 -4.43 -25.46
C THR A 2 23.53 -5.70 -24.96
N ASP A 3 24.22 -6.44 -24.08
CA ASP A 3 23.64 -7.60 -23.38
C ASP A 3 24.12 -7.71 -21.91
N GLU A 4 24.94 -6.77 -21.40
CA GLU A 4 25.46 -6.85 -20.03
C GLU A 4 24.59 -6.14 -18.96
N ASN A 5 23.53 -5.42 -19.35
CA ASN A 5 22.69 -4.64 -18.40
C ASN A 5 21.45 -5.39 -17.87
N LEU A 6 21.10 -6.54 -18.44
CA LEU A 6 19.90 -7.30 -18.03
C LEU A 6 20.13 -8.09 -16.73
N ASP A 7 21.35 -8.54 -16.47
CA ASP A 7 21.66 -9.50 -15.40
C ASP A 7 21.80 -8.83 -14.01
N GLN A 8 22.25 -7.57 -13.97
CA GLN A 8 22.40 -6.81 -12.71
C GLN A 8 21.06 -6.44 -12.06
N ASN A 9 20.00 -6.24 -12.87
CA ASN A 9 18.65 -5.94 -12.37
C ASN A 9 17.84 -7.18 -11.98
N ALA A 10 18.17 -8.35 -12.52
CA ALA A 10 17.48 -9.60 -12.18
C ALA A 10 17.67 -9.99 -10.71
N GLY A 11 18.87 -9.76 -10.16
CA GLY A 11 19.18 -10.03 -8.76
C GLY A 11 18.37 -9.18 -7.77
N GLY A 12 18.16 -7.88 -8.07
CA GLY A 12 17.40 -6.98 -7.20
C GLY A 12 15.90 -7.31 -7.14
N LEU A 13 15.31 -7.72 -8.27
CA LEU A 13 13.91 -8.10 -8.35
C LEU A 13 13.62 -9.42 -7.63
N GLU A 14 14.48 -10.43 -7.78
CA GLU A 14 14.32 -11.70 -7.06
C GLU A 14 14.53 -11.53 -5.55
N GLN A 15 15.47 -10.67 -5.12
CA GLN A 15 15.63 -10.33 -3.71
C GLN A 15 14.39 -9.64 -3.13
N GLU A 16 13.81 -8.66 -3.84
CA GLU A 16 12.60 -7.97 -3.40
C GLU A 16 11.38 -8.92 -3.36
N LYS A 17 11.25 -9.80 -4.35
CA LYS A 17 10.22 -10.85 -4.37
C LYS A 17 10.37 -11.80 -3.19
N ALA A 18 11.58 -12.29 -2.91
CA ALA A 18 11.87 -13.16 -1.76
C ALA A 18 11.50 -12.46 -0.44
N ARG A 19 11.85 -11.17 -0.30
CA ARG A 19 11.48 -10.35 0.85
C ARG A 19 9.96 -10.25 1.03
N ARG A 20 9.21 -9.99 -0.05
CA ARG A 20 7.73 -9.90 0.00
C ARG A 20 7.09 -11.23 0.36
N LEU A 21 7.58 -12.34 -0.19
CA LEU A 21 7.09 -13.68 0.14
C LEU A 21 7.33 -14.01 1.62
N SER A 22 8.53 -13.72 2.13
CA SER A 22 8.84 -13.90 3.55
C SER A 22 7.92 -13.09 4.47
N ALA A 23 7.57 -11.85 4.09
CA ALA A 23 6.62 -11.04 4.85
C ALA A 23 5.19 -11.63 4.85
N ILE A 24 4.76 -12.21 3.72
CA ILE A 24 3.47 -12.90 3.63
C ILE A 24 3.46 -14.13 4.55
N ASP A 25 4.55 -14.91 4.58
CA ASP A 25 4.65 -16.09 5.44
C ASP A 25 4.68 -15.70 6.92
N ALA A 26 5.35 -14.61 7.28
CA ALA A 26 5.31 -14.06 8.63
C ALA A 26 3.87 -13.68 9.03
N LEU A 27 3.11 -13.00 8.16
CA LEU A 27 1.71 -12.66 8.41
C LEU A 27 0.87 -13.92 8.65
N ARG A 28 1.00 -14.94 7.78
CA ARG A 28 0.32 -16.24 7.96
C ARG A 28 0.69 -16.91 9.28
N SER A 29 1.97 -16.92 9.65
CA SER A 29 2.46 -17.53 10.90
C SER A 29 1.91 -16.85 12.14
N SER A 30 1.60 -15.55 12.06
CA SER A 30 0.95 -14.78 13.12
C SER A 30 -0.57 -14.94 13.17
N GLY A 31 -1.15 -15.81 12.31
CA GLY A 31 -2.59 -16.03 12.21
C GLY A 31 -3.35 -14.96 11.42
N THR A 32 -2.65 -14.04 10.77
CA THR A 32 -3.25 -12.97 9.97
C THR A 32 -3.40 -13.42 8.52
N ASN A 33 -4.59 -13.27 7.94
CA ASN A 33 -4.81 -13.53 6.51
C ASN A 33 -4.28 -12.34 5.66
N PRO A 34 -3.23 -12.52 4.83
CA PRO A 34 -2.68 -11.45 3.99
C PRO A 34 -3.64 -10.97 2.89
N TYR A 35 -4.61 -11.81 2.51
CA TYR A 35 -5.58 -11.54 1.46
C TYR A 35 -7.01 -11.71 2.01
N PRO A 36 -7.48 -10.76 2.83
CA PRO A 36 -8.84 -10.79 3.35
C PRO A 36 -9.86 -10.63 2.21
N TYR A 37 -11.03 -11.25 2.37
CA TYR A 37 -12.08 -11.26 1.35
C TYR A 37 -12.71 -9.89 1.11
N ARG A 38 -12.75 -9.05 2.15
CA ARG A 38 -13.41 -7.76 2.09
C ARG A 38 -12.76 -6.78 3.06
N PHE A 39 -12.80 -5.52 2.69
CA PHE A 39 -12.51 -4.40 3.56
C PHE A 39 -13.70 -3.44 3.50
N ASP A 40 -14.32 -3.17 4.65
CA ASP A 40 -15.46 -2.27 4.76
C ASP A 40 -14.98 -0.82 4.75
N ARG A 41 -14.76 -0.28 3.54
CA ARG A 41 -14.49 1.15 3.36
C ARG A 41 -15.77 1.96 3.60
N SER A 42 -15.65 3.10 4.29
CA SER A 42 -16.76 4.03 4.45
C SER A 42 -16.83 5.06 3.33
N HIS A 43 -15.67 5.46 2.79
CA HIS A 43 -15.58 6.47 1.73
C HIS A 43 -14.52 6.09 0.69
N THR A 44 -14.65 6.69 -0.48
CA THR A 44 -13.63 6.75 -1.52
C THR A 44 -12.76 7.99 -1.33
N LEU A 45 -11.56 7.95 -1.92
CA LEU A 45 -10.65 9.10 -1.91
C LEU A 45 -11.26 10.32 -2.63
N GLY A 46 -12.10 10.09 -3.65
CA GLY A 46 -12.80 11.16 -4.36
C GLY A 46 -13.83 11.86 -3.49
N GLU A 47 -14.63 11.10 -2.74
CA GLU A 47 -15.63 11.67 -1.81
C GLU A 47 -14.97 12.52 -0.72
N ILE A 48 -13.90 12.01 -0.11
CA ILE A 48 -13.15 12.75 0.92
C ILE A 48 -12.57 14.04 0.34
N ARG A 49 -11.96 13.97 -0.86
CA ARG A 49 -11.38 15.14 -1.51
C ARG A 49 -12.44 16.18 -1.88
N SER A 50 -13.63 15.74 -2.27
CA SER A 50 -14.75 16.64 -2.56
C SER A 50 -15.31 17.30 -1.29
N ALA A 51 -15.44 16.55 -0.20
CA ALA A 51 -16.01 17.04 1.05
C ALA A 51 -15.05 17.94 1.85
N HIS A 52 -13.75 17.64 1.80
CA HIS A 52 -12.74 18.29 2.65
C HIS A 52 -11.60 18.94 1.86
N GLY A 53 -11.77 19.16 0.56
CA GLY A 53 -10.71 19.69 -0.30
C GLY A 53 -10.31 21.14 -0.01
N THR A 54 -11.15 21.89 0.70
CA THR A 54 -11.02 23.33 0.93
C THR A 54 -10.87 23.70 2.42
N ILE A 55 -10.55 22.74 3.28
CA ILE A 55 -10.32 23.02 4.70
C ILE A 55 -9.01 23.79 4.89
N GLU A 56 -8.99 24.70 5.86
CA GLU A 56 -7.80 25.48 6.17
C GLU A 56 -6.69 24.59 6.76
N PRO A 57 -5.41 24.88 6.45
CA PRO A 57 -4.28 24.16 7.03
C PRO A 57 -4.31 24.19 8.55
N GLY A 58 -4.09 23.04 9.19
CA GLY A 58 -4.13 22.91 10.65
C GLY A 58 -5.54 22.75 11.23
N THR A 59 -6.57 22.64 10.38
CA THR A 59 -7.94 22.33 10.82
C THR A 59 -8.14 20.82 10.91
N GLU A 60 -8.69 20.36 12.03
CA GLU A 60 -9.11 18.97 12.22
C GLU A 60 -10.63 18.85 12.17
N THR A 61 -11.13 17.74 11.63
CA THR A 61 -12.56 17.42 11.58
C THR A 61 -12.84 16.23 12.49
N GLU A 62 -14.02 16.16 13.11
CA GLU A 62 -14.41 15.01 13.95
C GLU A 62 -14.90 13.78 13.14
N VAL A 63 -14.80 13.83 11.81
CA VAL A 63 -15.29 12.78 10.91
C VAL A 63 -14.29 11.62 10.85
N ASN A 64 -14.73 10.44 11.28
CA ASN A 64 -13.96 9.21 11.18
C ASN A 64 -14.27 8.48 9.86
N VAL A 65 -13.22 8.14 9.09
CA VAL A 65 -13.36 7.45 7.80
C VAL A 65 -12.45 6.22 7.70
N ALA A 66 -12.93 5.17 7.04
CA ALA A 66 -12.18 3.97 6.71
C ALA A 66 -11.95 3.93 5.20
N VAL A 67 -10.68 3.86 4.77
CA VAL A 67 -10.29 3.92 3.36
C VAL A 67 -9.33 2.77 3.01
N ALA A 68 -9.33 2.38 1.73
CA ALA A 68 -8.38 1.41 1.18
C ALA A 68 -7.80 1.92 -0.15
N GLY A 69 -6.53 1.63 -0.42
CA GLY A 69 -5.82 2.09 -1.61
C GLY A 69 -4.44 1.45 -1.76
N ARG A 70 -3.72 1.83 -2.84
CA ARG A 70 -2.34 1.39 -3.07
C ARG A 70 -1.36 2.32 -2.38
N ILE A 71 -0.37 1.74 -1.68
CA ILE A 71 0.76 2.51 -1.13
C ILE A 71 1.73 2.78 -2.28
N MET A 72 1.80 4.04 -2.71
CA MET A 72 2.69 4.47 -3.80
C MET A 72 3.98 5.12 -3.29
N LEU A 73 3.90 5.81 -2.15
CA LEU A 73 5.01 6.47 -1.49
C LEU A 73 4.98 6.12 -0.01
N LYS A 74 6.11 5.66 0.52
CA LYS A 74 6.35 5.46 1.94
C LYS A 74 7.70 6.12 2.25
N ARG A 75 7.68 7.15 3.09
CA ARG A 75 8.86 7.90 3.53
C ARG A 75 9.12 7.63 4.99
#